data_AF-A0AA97HA24-F1
#
_entry.id   AF-A0AA97HA24-F1
#
_cell.length_a   1.000
_cell.length_b   1.000
_cell.length_c   1.000
_cell.angle_alpha   90.00
_cell.angle_beta   90.00
_cell.angle_gamma   90.00
#
_symmetry.space_group_name_H-M   'P 1'
#
loop_
_entity.id
_entity.type
_entity.pdbx_description
1 polymer ?
#
loop_
_entity_poly.entity_id
_entity_poly.type
_entity_poly.pdbx_seq_one_letter_code
_entity_poly.pdbx_strand_id
1 'polypeptide(L)'
;MDIDNIAAKAAAKIDAVRDARVNAVKTAAASSVELQEVVQLLAAAEQKYAKDYQAALRADWTESDLRGFGLDAPARKAGGRPKGARTTRPSKPANDAAREKELIGTTSENW
;
A
#
# COMPACT_ATOMS: atom_id res chain seq x y z
N MET A 1 17.26 22.54 -47.12
CA MET A 1 16.42 22.07 -46.01
C MET A 1 16.75 22.96 -44.82
N ASP A 2 15.76 23.64 -44.25
CA ASP A 2 15.96 24.62 -43.19
C ASP A 2 16.21 23.92 -41.85
N ILE A 3 17.21 24.40 -41.10
CA ILE A 3 17.64 23.82 -39.82
C ILE A 3 16.49 23.90 -38.80
N ASP A 4 15.72 24.99 -38.83
CA ASP A 4 14.58 25.19 -37.93
C ASP A 4 13.47 24.16 -38.19
N ASN A 5 13.26 23.80 -39.47
CA ASN A 5 12.30 22.75 -39.85
C ASN A 5 12.72 21.36 -39.34
N ILE A 6 14.02 21.05 -39.37
CA ILE A 6 14.57 19.79 -38.86
C ILE A 6 14.42 19.73 -37.33
N ALA A 7 14.76 20.82 -36.63
CA ALA A 7 14.62 20.93 -35.18
C ALA A 7 13.16 20.77 -34.74
N ALA A 8 12.22 21.43 -35.43
CA ALA A 8 10.79 21.31 -35.14
C ALA A 8 10.27 19.87 -35.30
N LYS A 9 10.71 19.16 -36.35
CA LYS A 9 10.35 17.75 -36.56
C LYS A 9 10.91 16.82 -35.50
N ALA A 10 12.16 17.06 -35.07
CA ALA A 10 12.77 16.28 -33.99
C ALA A 10 12.04 16.49 -32.66
N ALA A 11 11.70 17.74 -32.32
CA ALA A 11 10.93 18.08 -31.12
C ALA A 11 9.56 17.41 -31.12
N ALA A 12 8.79 17.56 -32.22
CA ALA A 12 7.46 16.95 -32.35
C ALA A 12 7.50 15.42 -32.19
N LYS A 13 8.55 14.76 -32.68
CA LYS A 13 8.73 13.30 -32.52
C LYS A 13 8.99 12.92 -31.06
N ILE A 14 9.81 13.69 -30.35
CA ILE A 14 10.09 13.47 -28.92
C ILE A 14 8.81 13.67 -28.10
N ASP A 15 8.08 14.75 -28.36
CA ASP A 15 6.84 15.07 -27.65
C ASP A 15 5.78 13.99 -27.86
N ALA A 16 5.61 13.49 -29.09
CA ALA A 16 4.69 12.39 -29.37
C ALA A 16 5.02 11.11 -28.56
N VAL A 17 6.30 10.76 -28.44
CA VAL A 17 6.74 9.60 -27.63
C VAL A 17 6.53 9.85 -26.15
N ARG A 18 6.81 11.08 -25.68
CA ARG A 18 6.57 11.48 -24.30
C ARG A 18 5.08 11.39 -23.95
N ASP A 19 4.22 11.92 -24.80
CA ASP A 19 2.77 11.93 -24.57
C ASP A 19 2.20 10.52 -24.53
N ALA A 20 2.64 9.64 -25.44
CA ALA A 20 2.26 8.22 -25.40
C ALA A 20 2.63 7.56 -24.06
N ARG A 21 3.85 7.80 -23.56
CA ARG A 21 4.31 7.25 -22.28
C ARG A 21 3.53 7.82 -21.09
N VAL A 22 3.30 9.13 -21.08
CA VAL A 22 2.52 9.81 -20.03
C VAL A 22 1.09 9.29 -20.00
N ASN A 23 0.46 9.12 -21.17
CA ASN A 23 -0.90 8.61 -21.26
C ASN A 23 -0.99 7.15 -20.80
N ALA A 24 -0.02 6.31 -21.14
CA ALA A 24 0.02 4.93 -20.63
C ALA A 24 0.09 4.88 -19.10
N VAL A 25 0.90 5.75 -18.48
CA VAL A 25 0.99 5.86 -17.01
C VAL A 25 -0.33 6.37 -16.41
N LYS A 26 -0.97 7.37 -17.03
CA LYS A 26 -2.29 7.87 -16.57
C LYS A 26 -3.36 6.78 -16.61
N THR A 27 -3.41 6.01 -17.69
CA THR A 27 -4.34 4.88 -17.81
C THR A 27 -4.07 3.81 -16.76
N ALA A 28 -2.80 3.44 -16.54
CA ALA A 28 -2.44 2.49 -15.49
C ALA A 28 -2.82 3.01 -14.09
N ALA A 29 -2.57 4.29 -13.80
CA ALA A 29 -2.94 4.91 -12.54
C ALA A 29 -4.46 4.89 -12.32
N ALA A 30 -5.26 5.22 -13.34
CA ALA A 30 -6.72 5.13 -13.26
C ALA A 30 -7.18 3.71 -12.92
N SER A 31 -6.68 2.70 -13.66
CA SER A 31 -7.01 1.29 -13.40
C SER A 31 -6.56 0.81 -12.02
N SER A 32 -5.47 1.38 -11.47
CA SER A 32 -5.01 1.07 -10.12
C SER A 32 -5.94 1.62 -9.05
N VAL A 33 -6.59 2.76 -9.28
CA VAL A 33 -7.58 3.31 -8.34
C VAL A 33 -8.82 2.43 -8.33
N GLU A 34 -9.34 2.07 -9.51
CA GLU A 34 -10.47 1.14 -9.64
C GLU A 34 -10.18 -0.21 -8.97
N LEU A 35 -8.99 -0.76 -9.17
CA LEU A 35 -8.57 -1.99 -8.50
C LEU A 35 -8.59 -1.86 -6.97
N GLN A 36 -8.08 -0.74 -6.43
CA GLN A 36 -8.10 -0.50 -4.99
C GLN A 36 -9.52 -0.41 -4.45
N GLU A 37 -10.42 0.29 -5.15
CA GLU A 37 -11.83 0.38 -4.77
C GLU A 37 -12.50 -0.99 -4.74
N VAL A 38 -12.31 -1.81 -5.79
CA VAL A 38 -12.85 -3.17 -5.86
C VAL A 38 -12.27 -4.05 -4.76
N VAL A 39 -10.98 -3.94 -4.44
CA VAL A 39 -10.36 -4.68 -3.34
C VAL A 39 -11.00 -4.33 -2.00
N GLN A 40 -11.33 -3.05 -1.76
CA GLN A 40 -11.99 -2.64 -0.53
C GLN A 40 -13.44 -3.14 -0.45
N LEU A 41 -14.17 -3.07 -1.56
CA LEU A 41 -15.53 -3.62 -1.65
C LEU A 41 -15.53 -5.14 -1.46
N LEU A 42 -14.57 -5.84 -2.06
CA LEU A 42 -14.38 -7.28 -1.87
C LEU A 42 -14.09 -7.60 -0.41
N ALA A 43 -13.16 -6.89 0.23
CA ALA A 43 -12.84 -7.11 1.65
C ALA A 43 -14.06 -6.91 2.57
N ALA A 44 -14.88 -5.88 2.30
CA ALA A 44 -16.11 -5.65 3.04
C ALA A 44 -17.15 -6.76 2.83
N ALA A 45 -17.32 -7.20 1.57
CA ALA A 45 -18.22 -8.29 1.22
C ALA A 45 -17.77 -9.62 1.84
N GLU A 46 -16.47 -9.95 1.78
CA GLU A 46 -15.87 -11.12 2.43
C GLU A 46 -16.13 -11.10 3.94
N GLN A 47 -15.92 -9.96 4.59
CA GLN A 47 -16.14 -9.84 6.04
C GLN A 47 -17.62 -10.04 6.40
N LYS A 48 -18.54 -9.47 5.60
CA LYS A 48 -19.98 -9.64 5.79
C LYS A 48 -20.36 -11.11 5.61
N TYR A 49 -19.94 -11.72 4.50
CA TYR A 49 -20.21 -13.13 4.20
C TYR A 49 -19.73 -14.04 5.33
N ALA A 50 -18.52 -13.81 5.83
CA ALA A 50 -17.99 -14.61 6.92
C ALA A 50 -18.84 -14.49 8.21
N LYS A 51 -19.32 -13.28 8.54
CA LYS A 51 -20.22 -13.09 9.70
C LYS A 51 -21.55 -13.82 9.51
N ASP A 52 -22.14 -13.72 8.33
CA ASP A 52 -23.44 -14.35 8.01
C ASP A 52 -23.32 -15.88 8.00
N TYR A 53 -22.24 -16.43 7.42
CA TYR A 53 -21.93 -17.86 7.46
C TYR A 53 -21.80 -18.37 8.90
N GLN A 54 -21.10 -17.62 9.76
CA GLN A 54 -20.97 -17.96 11.18
C GLN A 54 -22.29 -17.80 11.96
N ALA A 55 -23.19 -16.92 11.53
CA ALA A 55 -24.53 -16.83 12.11
C ALA A 55 -25.37 -18.05 11.74
N ALA A 56 -25.26 -18.55 10.50
CA ALA A 56 -25.91 -19.79 10.09
C ALA A 56 -25.42 -20.99 10.91
N LEU A 57 -24.10 -21.12 11.12
CA LEU A 57 -23.55 -22.18 11.98
C LEU A 57 -24.05 -22.10 13.43
N ARG A 58 -24.30 -20.90 13.96
CA ARG A 58 -24.89 -20.70 15.30
C ARG A 58 -26.38 -20.99 15.36
N ALA A 59 -27.06 -21.01 14.22
CA ALA A 59 -28.46 -21.39 14.07
C ALA A 59 -28.60 -22.89 13.74
N ASP A 60 -27.65 -23.71 14.24
CA ASP A 60 -27.61 -25.16 14.11
C ASP A 60 -27.52 -25.73 12.68
N TRP A 61 -27.13 -24.91 11.70
CA TRP A 61 -26.75 -25.41 10.37
C TRP A 61 -25.34 -25.98 10.39
N THR A 62 -25.13 -27.12 9.72
CA THR A 62 -23.79 -27.68 9.54
C THR A 62 -23.10 -27.10 8.31
N GLU A 63 -21.77 -27.19 8.24
CA GLU A 63 -21.04 -26.84 7.02
C GLU A 63 -21.46 -27.68 5.81
N SER A 64 -21.89 -28.93 6.03
CA SER A 64 -22.39 -29.79 4.95
C SER A 64 -23.73 -29.30 4.40
N ASP A 65 -24.63 -28.82 5.27
CA ASP A 65 -25.91 -28.26 4.84
C ASP A 65 -25.68 -26.99 4.01
N LEU A 66 -24.81 -26.10 4.49
CA LEU A 66 -24.45 -24.87 3.79
C LEU A 66 -23.81 -25.16 2.42
N ARG A 67 -22.90 -26.14 2.36
CA ARG A 67 -22.34 -26.60 1.09
C ARG A 67 -23.40 -27.20 0.17
N GLY A 68 -24.39 -27.91 0.73
CA GLY A 68 -25.55 -28.41 0.00
C GLY A 68 -26.36 -27.28 -0.68
N PHE A 69 -26.35 -26.07 -0.11
CA PHE A 69 -26.93 -24.86 -0.71
C PHE A 69 -25.97 -24.10 -1.63
N GLY A 70 -24.76 -24.60 -1.87
CA GLY A 70 -23.73 -23.93 -2.66
C GLY A 70 -23.01 -22.78 -1.92
N LEU A 71 -23.11 -22.74 -0.58
CA LEU A 71 -22.38 -21.79 0.25
C LEU A 71 -21.09 -22.42 0.75
N ASP A 72 -19.97 -22.03 0.14
CA ASP A 72 -18.65 -22.48 0.58
C ASP A 72 -18.17 -21.72 1.81
N ALA A 73 -17.35 -22.39 2.63
CA ALA A 73 -16.74 -21.76 3.79
C ALA A 73 -15.94 -20.51 3.38
N PRO A 74 -16.10 -19.39 4.09
CA PRO A 74 -15.38 -18.16 3.77
C PRO A 74 -13.88 -18.38 3.88
N ALA A 75 -13.11 -17.99 2.85
CA ALA A 75 -11.66 -18.15 2.81
C ALA A 75 -10.96 -17.42 3.98
N ARG A 76 -11.55 -16.31 4.42
CA ARG A 76 -11.14 -15.58 5.63
C ARG A 76 -12.15 -15.84 6.73
N LYS A 77 -11.68 -16.31 7.89
CA LYS A 77 -12.54 -16.46 9.07
C LYS A 77 -13.16 -15.11 9.42
N ALA A 78 -14.44 -15.11 9.80
CA ALA A 78 -15.13 -13.92 10.30
C ALA A 78 -14.30 -13.40 11.48
N GLY A 79 -13.62 -12.26 11.28
CA GLY A 79 -12.50 -11.86 12.13
C GLY A 79 -12.77 -12.03 13.63
N GLY A 80 -11.94 -12.82 14.30
CA GLY A 80 -11.76 -12.72 15.74
C GLY A 80 -11.06 -11.38 16.05
N ARG A 81 -11.27 -10.87 17.27
CA ARG A 81 -10.70 -9.61 17.78
C ARG A 81 -9.26 -9.43 17.27
N PRO A 82 -8.91 -8.31 16.61
CA PRO A 82 -7.55 -8.07 16.16
C PRO A 82 -6.60 -8.29 17.35
N LYS A 83 -5.64 -9.21 17.21
CA LYS A 83 -4.54 -9.34 18.17
C LYS A 83 -3.84 -8.00 18.16
N GLY A 84 -4.06 -7.21 19.21
CA GLY A 84 -3.57 -5.85 19.31
C GLY A 84 -2.10 -5.80 18.91
N ALA A 85 -1.77 -4.86 18.02
CA ALA A 85 -0.38 -4.56 17.71
C ALA A 85 0.34 -4.32 19.04
N ARG A 86 1.36 -5.13 19.30
CA ARG A 86 2.21 -4.97 20.48
C ARG A 86 2.93 -3.64 20.31
N THR A 87 2.44 -2.59 20.94
CA THR A 87 3.15 -1.31 21.05
C THR A 87 4.52 -1.62 21.66
N THR A 88 5.56 -1.59 20.83
CA THR A 88 6.94 -1.56 21.30
C THR A 88 7.13 -0.21 21.97
N ARG A 89 7.11 -0.20 23.30
CA ARG A 89 7.48 0.97 24.11
C ARG A 89 8.93 1.32 23.79
N PRO A 90 9.25 2.53 23.30
CA PRO A 90 10.64 2.92 23.11
C PRO A 90 11.31 3.05 24.48
N SER A 91 12.34 2.25 24.70
CA SER A 91 13.28 2.38 25.81
C SER A 91 14.00 3.72 25.66
N LYS A 92 13.96 4.52 26.73
CA LYS A 92 14.71 5.77 26.90
C LYS A 92 16.19 5.58 26.53
N PRO A 93 16.82 6.41 25.68
CA PRO A 93 18.25 6.33 25.46
C PRO A 93 18.94 6.79 26.74
N ALA A 94 19.68 5.86 27.35
CA ALA A 94 20.63 6.18 28.40
C ALA A 94 21.79 6.94 27.77
N ASN A 95 22.06 8.08 28.39
CA ASN A 95 23.19 8.97 28.19
C ASN A 95 24.51 8.19 28.26
N ASP A 96 25.16 7.96 27.12
CA ASP A 96 26.56 7.56 27.02
C ASP A 96 27.14 8.13 25.71
N ALA A 97 27.53 9.40 25.75
CA ALA A 97 28.45 9.99 24.79
C ALA A 97 29.31 11.05 25.49
N ALA A 98 30.01 10.60 26.54
CA ALA A 98 31.07 11.34 27.21
C ALA A 98 32.31 10.44 27.35
N ARG A 99 32.93 10.08 26.21
CA ARG A 99 34.37 9.78 26.10
C ARG A 99 34.71 9.37 24.67
N GLU A 100 34.99 10.36 23.82
CA GLU A 100 36.10 10.31 22.87
C GLU A 100 36.22 11.66 22.18
N LYS A 101 37.45 12.14 22.07
CA LYS A 101 37.88 13.44 21.49
C LYS A 101 37.91 14.64 22.43
N GLU A 102 38.53 14.41 23.57
CA GLU A 102 39.65 15.25 24.01
C GLU A 102 40.74 15.30 22.91
N LEU A 103 40.46 15.97 21.77
CA LEU A 103 41.46 16.23 20.71
C LEU A 103 40.99 17.28 19.69
N ILE A 104 40.32 18.36 20.11
CA ILE A 104 40.35 19.60 19.33
C ILE A 104 40.55 20.71 20.33
N GLY A 105 41.83 21.00 20.56
CA GLY A 105 42.26 22.11 21.38
C GLY A 105 41.59 23.39 20.90
N THR A 106 41.24 24.21 21.89
CA THR A 106 41.47 25.65 21.90
C THR A 106 42.29 26.15 20.70
N THR A 107 41.70 27.06 19.94
CA THR A 107 42.26 28.39 19.67
C THR A 107 41.22 29.17 18.89
N SER A 108 40.55 30.05 19.64
CA SER A 108 40.07 31.35 19.14
C SER A 108 41.18 32.04 18.36
N GLU A 109 40.87 32.72 17.27
CA GLU A 109 41.15 34.15 17.09
C GLU A 109 40.87 34.59 15.65
N ASN A 110 40.05 35.64 15.57
CA ASN A 110 40.06 36.75 14.62
C ASN A 110 41.15 36.72 13.54
N TRP A 111 40.75 36.92 12.28
CA TRP A 111 41.17 38.01 11.39
C TRP A 111 40.15 38.12 10.24
#